data_AF-A0A7Y5E0X8-F1
#
_entry.id   AF-A0A7Y5E0X8-F1
#
_cell.length_a   1.000
_cell.length_b   1.000
_cell.length_c   1.000
_cell.angle_alpha   90.00
_cell.angle_beta   90.00
_cell.angle_gamma   90.00
#
_symmetry.space_group_name_H-M   'P 1'
#
loop_
_entity.id
_entity.type
_entity.pdbx_description
1 polymer ?
#
loop_
_entity_poly.entity_id
_entity_poly.type
_entity_poly.pdbx_seq_one_letter_code
_entity_poly.pdbx_strand_id
1 'polypeptide(L)'
;MALRIAFCIPGREFSGRFLDCWTNMIGGCERAGIEYVVSREYDPVVYYARNKVLGGNLRAGRKQAPWGGKVPYDFMLWIDSDMVFRFEDLVTLLQHNVDVVSGLYLMHDGKRFATVERWDQDRLAETGSLTYLTPADLAKRDGIFPVSYTGLGFMLVRRGVFERIEYPWFRPEWIEAGEVREFTSEDVGLCLALGRAGISVQVDPTVVLGHEKSRVLLP
;
A
#
# COMPACT_ATOMS: atom_id res chain seq x y z
N MET A 1 -8.58 -18.19 -17.76
CA MET A 1 -9.38 -17.04 -17.28
C MET A 1 -8.52 -15.81 -17.43
N ALA A 2 -9.10 -14.66 -17.82
CA ALA A 2 -8.36 -13.40 -17.86
C ALA A 2 -7.98 -12.96 -16.44
N LEU A 3 -6.78 -12.40 -16.27
CA LEU A 3 -6.33 -11.82 -15.01
C LEU A 3 -7.24 -10.66 -14.64
N ARG A 4 -7.70 -10.59 -13.38
CA ARG A 4 -8.56 -9.51 -12.90
C ARG A 4 -7.97 -8.74 -11.72
N ILE A 5 -7.94 -7.42 -11.85
CA ILE A 5 -7.39 -6.51 -10.84
C ILE A 5 -8.49 -5.64 -10.23
N ALA A 6 -8.54 -5.59 -8.89
CA ALA A 6 -9.33 -4.61 -8.16
C ALA A 6 -8.46 -3.40 -7.80
N PHE A 7 -8.65 -2.28 -8.49
CA PHE A 7 -7.99 -1.02 -8.15
C PHE A 7 -8.64 -0.41 -6.90
N CYS A 8 -7.85 -0.30 -5.82
CA CYS A 8 -8.26 0.15 -4.50
C CYS A 8 -7.72 1.56 -4.25
N ILE A 9 -8.57 2.57 -4.42
CA ILE A 9 -8.14 3.97 -4.48
C ILE A 9 -8.84 4.78 -3.38
N PRO A 10 -8.22 5.01 -2.22
CA PRO A 10 -8.78 5.91 -1.21
C PRO A 10 -8.67 7.37 -1.69
N GLY A 11 -9.76 8.13 -1.58
CA GLY A 11 -9.76 9.55 -1.91
C GLY A 11 -10.96 10.01 -2.74
N ARG A 12 -11.10 11.33 -2.82
CA ARG A 12 -12.13 12.01 -3.63
C ARG A 12 -11.57 13.07 -4.59
N GLU A 13 -10.30 13.41 -4.44
CA GLU A 13 -9.60 14.46 -5.19
C GLU A 13 -8.33 13.85 -5.77
N PHE A 14 -8.09 14.12 -7.06
CA PHE A 14 -6.97 13.56 -7.82
C PHE A 14 -6.39 14.67 -8.70
N SER A 15 -5.06 14.70 -8.85
CA SER A 15 -4.40 15.68 -9.71
C SER A 15 -4.60 15.34 -11.18
N GLY A 16 -4.32 16.32 -12.07
CA GLY A 16 -4.25 16.05 -13.51
C GLY A 16 -3.20 14.98 -13.84
N ARG A 17 -2.08 14.95 -13.10
CA ARG A 17 -1.05 13.92 -13.27
C ARG A 17 -1.57 12.52 -12.89
N PHE A 18 -2.33 12.41 -11.81
CA PHE A 18 -2.97 11.14 -11.45
C PHE A 18 -3.93 10.68 -12.55
N LEU A 19 -4.73 11.59 -13.11
CA LEU A 19 -5.65 11.28 -14.22
C LEU A 19 -4.90 10.76 -15.46
N ASP A 20 -3.75 11.34 -15.80
CA ASP A 20 -2.90 10.87 -16.91
C ASP A 20 -2.35 9.47 -16.63
N CYS A 21 -1.83 9.24 -15.42
CA CYS A 21 -1.33 7.92 -14.99
C CYS A 21 -2.44 6.87 -15.05
N TRP A 22 -3.62 7.20 -14.52
CA TRP A 22 -4.81 6.36 -14.52
C TRP A 22 -5.27 6.01 -15.94
N THR A 23 -5.34 6.99 -16.85
CA THR A 23 -5.75 6.78 -18.24
C THR A 23 -4.80 5.82 -18.96
N ASN A 24 -3.49 5.99 -18.76
CA ASN A 24 -2.47 5.11 -19.32
C ASN A 24 -2.52 3.69 -18.72
N MET A 25 -2.73 3.58 -17.40
CA MET A 25 -2.88 2.31 -16.69
C MET A 25 -4.04 1.49 -17.26
N ILE A 26 -5.21 2.12 -17.44
CA ILE A 26 -6.41 1.43 -17.94
C ILE A 26 -6.24 1.03 -19.40
N GLY A 27 -5.74 1.92 -20.26
CA GLY A 27 -5.43 1.55 -21.64
C GLY A 27 -4.38 0.43 -21.75
N GLY A 28 -3.42 0.39 -20.81
CA GLY A 28 -2.45 -0.70 -20.68
C GLY A 28 -3.12 -2.03 -20.32
N CYS A 29 -4.02 -2.03 -19.34
CA CYS A 29 -4.80 -3.20 -18.95
C CYS A 29 -5.63 -3.75 -20.11
N GLU A 30 -6.33 -2.88 -20.84
CA GLU A 30 -7.14 -3.27 -22.00
C GLU A 30 -6.31 -3.93 -23.10
N ARG A 31 -5.16 -3.34 -23.46
CA ARG A 31 -4.23 -3.92 -24.45
C ARG A 31 -3.66 -5.26 -24.01
N ALA A 32 -3.46 -5.45 -22.71
CA ALA A 32 -2.95 -6.69 -22.13
C ALA A 32 -4.04 -7.74 -21.84
N GLY A 33 -5.32 -7.42 -22.08
CA GLY A 33 -6.44 -8.32 -21.75
C GLY A 33 -6.63 -8.52 -20.24
N ILE A 34 -6.21 -7.56 -19.42
CA ILE A 34 -6.41 -7.55 -17.97
C ILE A 34 -7.77 -6.91 -17.68
N GLU A 35 -8.65 -7.67 -17.06
CA GLU A 35 -9.93 -7.16 -16.58
C GLU A 35 -9.75 -6.37 -15.29
N TYR A 36 -10.60 -5.39 -15.05
CA TYR A 36 -10.49 -4.59 -13.84
C TYR A 36 -11.83 -4.12 -13.28
N VAL A 37 -11.79 -3.78 -11.99
CA VAL A 37 -12.85 -3.13 -11.24
C VAL A 37 -12.20 -2.05 -10.37
N VAL A 38 -12.91 -0.94 -10.17
CA VAL A 38 -12.43 0.17 -9.35
C VAL A 38 -13.28 0.24 -8.08
N SER A 39 -12.62 0.20 -6.93
CA SER A 39 -13.23 0.52 -5.65
C SER A 39 -12.59 1.81 -5.11
N ARG A 40 -13.38 2.87 -5.10
CA ARG A 40 -12.95 4.20 -4.65
C ARG A 40 -13.89 4.73 -3.59
N GLU A 41 -13.35 5.01 -2.43
CA GLU A 41 -14.10 5.49 -1.27
C GLU A 41 -13.37 6.64 -0.59
N TYR A 42 -14.09 7.42 0.19
CA TYR A 42 -13.52 8.53 0.95
C TYR A 42 -14.02 8.54 2.39
N ASP A 43 -13.13 8.90 3.29
CA ASP A 43 -13.42 9.27 4.67
C ASP A 43 -12.35 10.28 5.14
N PRO A 44 -12.69 11.28 5.98
CA PRO A 44 -11.68 12.14 6.60
C PRO A 44 -10.69 11.38 7.49
N VAL A 45 -11.05 10.18 7.97
CA VAL A 45 -10.18 9.29 8.74
C VAL A 45 -9.68 8.17 7.83
N VAL A 46 -8.38 8.16 7.52
CA VAL A 46 -7.77 7.23 6.55
C VAL A 46 -8.02 5.76 6.86
N TYR A 47 -8.04 5.37 8.14
CA TYR A 47 -8.41 4.02 8.58
C TYR A 47 -9.79 3.61 8.06
N TYR A 48 -10.78 4.49 8.18
CA TYR A 48 -12.13 4.22 7.69
C TYR A 48 -12.19 4.26 6.17
N ALA A 49 -11.47 5.19 5.52
CA ALA A 49 -11.42 5.27 4.06
C ALA A 49 -10.95 3.93 3.46
N ARG A 50 -9.83 3.37 3.94
CA ARG A 50 -9.30 2.10 3.42
C ARG A 50 -10.19 0.90 3.74
N ASN A 51 -10.80 0.84 4.93
CA ASN A 51 -11.79 -0.21 5.23
C ASN A 51 -13.03 -0.12 4.31
N LYS A 52 -13.49 1.09 3.97
CA LYS A 52 -14.59 1.30 3.03
C LYS A 52 -14.23 0.88 1.61
N VAL A 53 -13.00 1.16 1.16
CA VAL A 53 -12.50 0.70 -0.15
C VAL A 53 -12.64 -0.83 -0.29
N LEU A 54 -12.44 -1.59 0.78
CA LEU A 54 -12.66 -3.05 0.79
C LEU A 54 -14.10 -3.47 1.12
N GLY A 55 -15.06 -2.55 1.18
CA GLY A 55 -16.46 -2.84 1.50
C GLY A 55 -16.70 -3.31 2.94
N GLY A 56 -15.82 -2.93 3.88
CA GLY A 56 -15.93 -3.33 5.28
C GLY A 56 -17.26 -2.89 5.92
N ASN A 57 -17.90 -3.79 6.66
CA ASN A 57 -19.24 -3.59 7.22
C ASN A 57 -19.28 -3.89 8.72
N LEU A 58 -19.64 -2.89 9.53
CA LEU A 58 -19.72 -3.01 11.00
C LEU A 58 -20.63 -4.17 11.48
N ARG A 59 -21.63 -4.56 10.68
CA ARG A 59 -22.59 -5.62 11.03
C ARG A 59 -22.15 -7.02 10.60
N ALA A 60 -21.06 -7.16 9.85
CA ALA A 60 -20.60 -8.43 9.30
C ALA A 60 -19.58 -9.18 10.20
N GLY A 61 -19.30 -8.65 11.41
CA GLY A 61 -18.40 -9.29 12.38
C GLY A 61 -16.91 -9.12 12.05
N ARG A 62 -16.02 -9.81 12.77
CA ARG A 62 -14.55 -9.66 12.59
C ARG A 62 -13.98 -10.47 11.43
N LYS A 63 -14.67 -11.53 10.98
CA LYS A 63 -14.24 -12.39 9.87
C LYS A 63 -14.98 -11.97 8.60
N GLN A 64 -14.41 -11.02 7.87
CA GLN A 64 -14.97 -10.52 6.62
C GLN A 64 -14.01 -10.82 5.47
N ALA A 65 -14.58 -11.05 4.29
CA ALA A 65 -13.83 -10.98 3.03
C ALA A 65 -14.03 -9.60 2.39
N PRO A 66 -13.05 -9.07 1.65
CA PRO A 66 -13.22 -7.87 0.83
C PRO A 66 -14.52 -7.95 0.00
N TRP A 67 -15.30 -6.86 0.03
CA TRP A 67 -16.61 -6.71 -0.62
C TRP A 67 -17.61 -7.84 -0.29
N GLY A 68 -17.46 -8.48 0.88
CA GLY A 68 -18.25 -9.65 1.26
C GLY A 68 -18.06 -10.85 0.33
N GLY A 69 -16.94 -10.93 -0.40
CA GLY A 69 -16.64 -12.00 -1.36
C GLY A 69 -17.39 -11.90 -2.69
N LYS A 70 -18.08 -10.78 -2.96
CA LYS A 70 -18.95 -10.62 -4.14
C LYS A 70 -18.21 -10.10 -5.38
N VAL A 71 -17.14 -9.35 -5.18
CA VAL A 71 -16.32 -8.82 -6.28
C VAL A 71 -15.29 -9.89 -6.64
N PRO A 72 -15.29 -10.41 -7.88
CA PRO A 72 -14.26 -11.34 -8.30
C PRO A 72 -12.98 -10.59 -8.67
N TYR A 73 -11.82 -11.10 -8.29
CA TYR A 73 -10.49 -10.54 -8.57
C TYR A 73 -9.42 -11.61 -8.35
N ASP A 74 -8.21 -11.39 -8.86
CA ASP A 74 -7.01 -12.18 -8.58
C ASP A 74 -6.03 -11.39 -7.70
N PHE A 75 -5.92 -10.09 -7.96
CA PHE A 75 -5.13 -9.15 -7.18
C PHE A 75 -5.91 -7.88 -6.90
N MET A 76 -5.56 -7.21 -5.81
CA MET A 76 -5.94 -5.82 -5.56
C MET A 76 -4.69 -4.95 -5.63
N LEU A 77 -4.79 -3.82 -6.33
CA LEU A 77 -3.72 -2.83 -6.41
C LEU A 77 -4.16 -1.58 -5.66
N TRP A 78 -3.48 -1.30 -4.55
CA TRP A 78 -3.65 -0.06 -3.79
C TRP A 78 -2.91 1.07 -4.47
N ILE A 79 -3.57 2.20 -4.66
CA ILE A 79 -2.98 3.41 -5.26
C ILE A 79 -3.44 4.63 -4.46
N ASP A 80 -2.50 5.35 -3.83
CA ASP A 80 -2.80 6.62 -3.17
C ASP A 80 -2.95 7.75 -4.21
N SER A 81 -3.75 8.78 -3.89
CA SER A 81 -4.17 9.82 -4.84
C SER A 81 -3.06 10.76 -5.33
N ASP A 82 -1.89 10.73 -4.68
CA ASP A 82 -0.72 11.56 -4.98
C ASP A 82 0.46 10.76 -5.56
N MET A 83 0.18 9.57 -6.09
CA MET A 83 1.19 8.70 -6.71
C MET A 83 1.32 8.94 -8.21
N VAL A 84 2.55 8.89 -8.72
CA VAL A 84 2.89 8.95 -10.14
C VAL A 84 3.38 7.57 -10.58
N PHE A 85 2.55 6.87 -11.36
CA PHE A 85 2.70 5.45 -11.68
C PHE A 85 2.48 5.19 -13.17
N ARG A 86 2.95 4.03 -13.63
CA ARG A 86 2.83 3.57 -15.02
C ARG A 86 2.31 2.14 -15.06
N PHE A 87 1.82 1.72 -16.23
CA PHE A 87 1.36 0.36 -16.43
C PHE A 87 2.50 -0.67 -16.25
N GLU A 88 3.71 -0.31 -16.65
CA GLU A 88 4.90 -1.16 -16.52
C GLU A 88 5.27 -1.44 -15.06
N ASP A 89 4.97 -0.51 -14.16
CA ASP A 89 5.18 -0.70 -12.72
C ASP A 89 4.27 -1.83 -12.20
N LEU A 90 3.00 -1.85 -12.60
CA LEU A 90 2.09 -2.96 -12.32
C LEU A 90 2.57 -4.27 -12.95
N VAL A 91 2.98 -4.26 -14.22
CA VAL A 91 3.49 -5.46 -14.92
C VAL A 91 4.68 -6.06 -14.18
N THR A 92 5.60 -5.22 -13.71
CA THR A 92 6.77 -5.66 -12.93
C THR A 92 6.32 -6.33 -11.63
N LEU A 93 5.39 -5.72 -10.88
CA LEU A 93 4.87 -6.31 -9.64
C LEU A 93 4.15 -7.66 -9.88
N LEU A 94 3.42 -7.79 -10.99
CA LEU A 94 2.71 -9.03 -11.37
C LEU A 94 3.63 -10.20 -11.70
N GLN A 95 4.89 -9.95 -12.06
CA GLN A 95 5.87 -11.01 -12.35
C GLN A 95 6.30 -11.76 -11.08
N HIS A 96 6.08 -11.17 -9.90
CA HIS A 96 6.46 -11.78 -8.63
C HIS A 96 5.41 -12.77 -8.12
N ASN A 97 5.86 -13.98 -7.80
CA ASN A 97 5.00 -15.00 -7.22
C ASN A 97 4.94 -14.90 -5.68
N VAL A 98 4.45 -13.76 -5.17
CA VAL A 98 4.32 -13.50 -3.73
C VAL A 98 2.90 -13.06 -3.37
N ASP A 99 2.59 -13.03 -2.07
CA ASP A 99 1.28 -12.61 -1.55
C ASP A 99 1.13 -11.08 -1.56
N VAL A 100 2.18 -10.34 -1.23
CA VAL A 100 2.20 -8.88 -1.15
C VAL A 100 3.52 -8.35 -1.69
N VAL A 101 3.45 -7.41 -2.64
CA VAL A 101 4.62 -6.69 -3.15
C VAL A 101 4.28 -5.22 -3.40
N SER A 102 5.18 -4.31 -3.04
CA SER A 102 5.00 -2.88 -3.22
C SER A 102 6.13 -2.27 -4.05
N GLY A 103 5.80 -1.23 -4.81
CA GLY A 103 6.79 -0.27 -5.25
C GLY A 103 7.19 0.69 -4.12
N LEU A 104 8.24 1.47 -4.36
CA LEU A 104 8.86 2.37 -3.40
C LEU A 104 8.66 3.81 -3.81
N TYR A 105 8.52 4.71 -2.84
CA TYR A 105 8.39 6.14 -3.09
C TYR A 105 8.93 6.95 -1.90
N LEU A 106 9.55 8.08 -2.22
CA LEU A 106 10.15 8.97 -1.22
C LEU A 106 9.06 9.66 -0.41
N MET A 107 9.28 9.83 0.88
CA MET A 107 8.46 10.63 1.76
C MET A 107 8.57 12.13 1.42
N HIS A 108 7.78 12.97 2.08
CA HIS A 108 7.72 14.41 1.83
C HIS A 108 9.07 15.14 1.98
N ASP A 109 10.05 14.53 2.64
CA ASP A 109 11.39 15.09 2.81
C ASP A 109 12.31 14.87 1.60
N GLY A 110 11.88 14.06 0.62
CA GLY A 110 12.64 13.74 -0.58
C GLY A 110 13.92 12.94 -0.33
N LYS A 111 14.09 12.35 0.86
CA LYS A 111 15.35 11.67 1.26
C LYS A 111 15.15 10.21 1.64
N ARG A 112 14.03 9.90 2.27
CA ARG A 112 13.74 8.57 2.82
C ARG A 112 12.54 7.97 2.11
N PHE A 113 12.56 6.67 1.84
CA PHE A 113 11.39 5.93 1.38
C PHE A 113 10.40 5.72 2.53
N ALA A 114 9.12 5.60 2.21
CA ALA A 114 8.10 5.18 3.17
C ALA A 114 8.21 3.68 3.50
N THR A 115 9.41 3.20 3.82
CA THR A 115 9.73 1.77 3.95
C THR A 115 10.77 1.55 5.03
N VAL A 116 10.51 0.57 5.91
CA VAL A 116 11.39 0.13 7.00
C VAL A 116 11.66 -1.36 6.81
N GLU A 117 12.92 -1.72 6.55
CA GLU A 117 13.31 -3.11 6.34
C GLU A 117 13.14 -3.94 7.62
N ARG A 118 13.67 -3.45 8.74
CA ARG A 118 13.62 -4.14 10.04
C ARG A 118 12.96 -3.29 11.11
N TRP A 119 12.00 -3.87 11.81
CA TRP A 119 11.43 -3.30 13.02
C TRP A 119 12.42 -3.40 14.18
N ASP A 120 13.10 -2.29 14.47
CA ASP A 120 14.11 -2.18 15.52
C ASP A 120 13.51 -1.50 16.75
N GLN A 121 13.19 -2.29 17.78
CA GLN A 121 12.58 -1.78 19.01
C GLN A 121 13.55 -0.96 19.85
N ASP A 122 14.84 -1.30 19.85
CA ASP A 122 15.85 -0.61 20.64
C ASP A 122 16.05 0.80 20.08
N ARG A 123 16.22 0.90 18.76
CA ARG A 123 16.27 2.21 18.08
C ARG A 123 15.00 3.02 18.31
N LEU A 124 13.83 2.38 18.25
CA LEU A 124 12.57 3.07 18.51
C LEU A 124 12.55 3.62 19.94
N ALA A 125 12.96 2.84 20.94
CA ALA A 125 13.04 3.28 22.33
C ALA A 125 14.05 4.43 22.53
N GLU A 126 15.19 4.38 21.86
CA GLU A 126 16.26 5.37 21.99
C GLU A 126 15.97 6.68 21.25
N THR A 127 15.33 6.62 20.08
CA THR A 127 15.24 7.76 19.14
C THR A 127 13.81 8.19 18.80
N GLY A 128 12.80 7.40 19.17
CA GLY A 128 11.42 7.62 18.75
C GLY A 128 11.17 7.38 17.26
N SER A 129 12.12 6.77 16.53
CA SER A 129 11.98 6.58 15.08
C SER A 129 12.65 5.32 14.56
N LEU A 130 12.00 4.64 13.61
CA LEU A 130 12.57 3.49 12.89
C LEU A 130 13.58 3.92 11.82
N THR A 131 14.35 2.96 11.31
CA THR A 131 15.27 3.18 10.19
C THR A 131 14.53 3.07 8.86
N TYR A 132 14.21 4.21 8.26
CA TYR A 132 13.64 4.26 6.91
C TYR A 132 14.76 4.11 5.87
N LEU A 133 14.47 3.36 4.80
CA LEU A 133 15.39 3.17 3.69
C LEU A 133 15.65 4.48 2.95
N THR A 134 16.83 4.57 2.35
CA THR A 134 17.26 5.69 1.51
C THR A 134 17.64 5.20 0.11
N PRO A 135 17.78 6.09 -0.89
CA PRO A 135 18.28 5.70 -2.21
C PRO A 135 19.62 4.96 -2.18
N ALA A 136 20.49 5.29 -1.22
CA ALA A 136 21.78 4.62 -1.07
C ALA A 136 21.64 3.15 -0.65
N ASP A 137 20.61 2.82 0.15
CA ASP A 137 20.35 1.44 0.61
C ASP A 137 19.85 0.53 -0.52
N LEU A 138 19.21 1.13 -1.54
CA LEU A 138 18.67 0.42 -2.70
C LEU A 138 19.67 0.29 -3.85
N ALA A 139 20.72 1.12 -3.89
CA ALA A 139 21.65 1.21 -5.02
C ALA A 139 22.35 -0.10 -5.39
N LYS A 140 22.34 -1.10 -4.49
CA LYS A 140 22.96 -2.42 -4.69
C LYS A 140 21.95 -3.57 -4.72
N ARG A 141 20.64 -3.27 -4.81
CA ARG A 141 19.58 -4.28 -4.78
C ARG A 141 18.89 -4.36 -6.15
N ASP A 142 18.71 -5.58 -6.62
CA ASP A 142 18.13 -5.93 -7.92
C ASP A 142 16.91 -6.86 -7.79
N GLY A 143 16.80 -7.61 -6.70
CA GLY A 143 15.66 -8.46 -6.39
C GLY A 143 14.73 -7.91 -5.31
N ILE A 144 13.50 -8.43 -5.28
CA ILE A 144 12.56 -8.15 -4.19
C ILE A 144 13.11 -8.61 -2.84
N PHE A 145 12.77 -7.91 -1.78
CA PHE A 145 13.21 -8.27 -0.43
C PHE A 145 12.15 -7.93 0.63
N PRO A 146 12.16 -8.66 1.77
CA PRO A 146 11.12 -8.52 2.77
C PRO A 146 11.36 -7.27 3.60
N VAL A 147 10.27 -6.65 4.02
CA VAL A 147 10.29 -5.46 4.89
C VAL A 147 9.30 -5.61 6.02
N SER A 148 9.58 -4.94 7.14
CA SER A 148 8.65 -4.88 8.27
C SER A 148 7.49 -3.93 8.01
N TYR A 149 7.72 -2.90 7.19
CA TYR A 149 6.74 -1.91 6.82
C TYR A 149 7.07 -1.28 5.47
N THR A 150 6.03 -1.05 4.65
CA THR A 150 6.07 -0.13 3.53
C THR A 150 4.70 0.53 3.38
N GLY A 151 4.68 1.78 2.90
CA GLY A 151 3.44 2.50 2.66
C GLY A 151 2.58 1.88 1.56
N LEU A 152 1.29 2.23 1.54
CA LEU A 152 0.27 1.66 0.66
C LEU A 152 0.10 2.39 -0.68
N GLY A 153 0.98 3.34 -1.01
CA GLY A 153 0.85 4.19 -2.19
C GLY A 153 0.83 3.42 -3.50
N PHE A 154 1.54 2.30 -3.61
CA PHE A 154 1.49 1.42 -4.78
C PHE A 154 1.80 -0.02 -4.40
N MET A 155 0.80 -0.72 -3.84
CA MET A 155 0.96 -2.07 -3.30
C MET A 155 0.01 -3.07 -3.96
N LEU A 156 0.57 -4.13 -4.54
CA LEU A 156 -0.15 -5.25 -5.12
C LEU A 156 -0.32 -6.35 -4.07
N VAL A 157 -1.56 -6.78 -3.86
CA VAL A 157 -1.93 -7.81 -2.88
C VAL A 157 -2.72 -8.92 -3.56
N ARG A 158 -2.30 -10.16 -3.37
CA ARG A 158 -2.98 -11.35 -3.89
C ARG A 158 -4.31 -11.57 -3.17
N ARG A 159 -5.33 -12.06 -3.89
CA ARG A 159 -6.58 -12.54 -3.29
C ARG A 159 -6.31 -13.56 -2.18
N GLY A 160 -7.10 -13.48 -1.11
CA GLY A 160 -6.98 -14.37 0.06
C GLY A 160 -6.16 -13.78 1.20
N VAL A 161 -5.38 -12.73 0.96
CA VAL A 161 -4.54 -12.08 1.99
C VAL A 161 -5.40 -11.42 3.06
N PHE A 162 -6.41 -10.64 2.68
CA PHE A 162 -7.26 -9.92 3.64
C PHE A 162 -8.22 -10.84 4.39
N GLU A 163 -8.52 -12.03 3.87
CA GLU A 163 -9.29 -13.07 4.55
C GLU A 163 -8.50 -13.78 5.66
N ARG A 164 -7.16 -13.67 5.66
CA ARG A 164 -6.26 -14.24 6.69
C ARG A 164 -6.06 -13.32 7.90
N ILE A 165 -6.53 -12.09 7.83
CA ILE A 165 -6.50 -11.11 8.92
C ILE A 165 -7.93 -10.66 9.25
N GLU A 166 -8.12 -10.09 10.44
CA GLU A 166 -9.45 -9.72 10.92
C GLU A 166 -9.83 -8.28 10.55
N TYR A 167 -11.12 -8.06 10.29
CA TYR A 167 -11.72 -6.73 10.21
C TYR A 167 -11.79 -6.09 11.62
N PRO A 168 -11.54 -4.76 11.75
CA PRO A 168 -11.11 -3.83 10.69
C PRO A 168 -9.67 -4.10 10.24
N TRP A 169 -9.47 -4.22 8.92
CA TRP A 169 -8.16 -4.54 8.34
C TRP A 169 -7.16 -3.40 8.49
N PHE A 170 -7.68 -2.16 8.47
CA PHE A 170 -6.95 -0.94 8.72
C PHE A 170 -7.39 -0.38 10.06
N ARG A 171 -6.52 -0.44 11.06
CA ARG A 171 -6.82 0.01 12.42
C ARG A 171 -5.54 0.48 13.12
N PRO A 172 -5.64 1.43 14.06
CA PRO A 172 -4.51 1.79 14.90
C PRO A 172 -4.14 0.61 15.80
N GLU A 173 -2.84 0.35 15.93
CA GLU A 173 -2.29 -0.59 16.89
C GLU A 173 -1.30 0.16 17.80
N TRP A 174 -1.34 -0.12 19.10
CA TRP A 174 -0.41 0.48 20.04
C TRP A 174 1.01 -0.04 19.83
N ILE A 175 1.97 0.87 19.84
CA ILE A 175 3.40 0.61 19.85
C ILE A 175 3.95 1.15 21.16
N GLU A 176 4.71 0.31 21.86
CA GLU A 176 5.40 0.66 23.10
C GLU A 176 6.86 0.21 22.99
N ALA A 177 7.80 1.12 23.25
CA ALA A 177 9.24 0.85 23.26
C ALA A 177 9.96 1.86 24.19
N GLY A 178 10.46 1.40 25.34
CA GLY A 178 10.99 2.30 26.36
C GLY A 178 9.93 3.29 26.83
N GLU A 179 10.21 4.59 26.72
CA GLU A 179 9.23 5.66 27.02
C GLU A 179 8.33 6.02 25.82
N VAL A 180 8.60 5.47 24.63
CA VAL A 180 7.77 5.70 23.45
C VAL A 180 6.46 4.96 23.60
N ARG A 181 5.36 5.69 23.46
CA ARG A 181 4.00 5.16 23.46
C ARG A 181 3.15 5.93 22.46
N GLU A 182 2.80 5.28 21.36
CA GLU A 182 2.06 5.86 20.24
C GLU A 182 1.24 4.78 19.53
N PHE A 183 0.35 5.15 18.61
CA PHE A 183 -0.30 4.19 17.71
C PHE A 183 0.21 4.27 16.26
N THR A 184 0.18 3.14 15.57
CA THR A 184 0.57 3.00 14.16
C THR A 184 -0.34 3.82 13.24
N SER A 185 0.18 4.35 12.14
CA SER A 185 -0.63 4.68 10.95
C SER A 185 -1.31 3.42 10.38
N GLU A 186 -2.25 3.59 9.45
CA GLU A 186 -3.08 2.50 8.94
C GLU A 186 -2.30 1.48 8.10
N ASP A 187 -1.29 1.94 7.38
CA ASP A 187 -0.39 1.12 6.56
C ASP A 187 0.61 0.34 7.41
N VAL A 188 1.18 0.97 8.46
CA VAL A 188 2.01 0.29 9.46
C VAL A 188 1.20 -0.79 10.18
N GLY A 189 -0.01 -0.44 10.64
CA GLY A 189 -0.90 -1.40 11.31
C GLY A 189 -1.25 -2.61 10.42
N LEU A 190 -1.51 -2.38 9.13
CA LEU A 190 -1.70 -3.46 8.16
C LEU A 190 -0.45 -4.34 8.04
N CYS A 191 0.73 -3.76 7.81
CA CYS A 191 1.98 -4.52 7.64
C CYS A 191 2.29 -5.40 8.87
N LEU A 192 2.10 -4.87 10.08
CA LEU A 192 2.27 -5.63 11.31
C LEU A 192 1.24 -6.76 11.44
N ALA A 193 -0.01 -6.52 11.07
CA ALA A 193 -1.05 -7.55 11.07
C ALA A 193 -0.75 -8.68 10.08
N LEU A 194 -0.28 -8.33 8.88
CA LEU A 194 0.16 -9.30 7.87
C LEU A 194 1.36 -10.13 8.37
N GLY A 195 2.36 -9.47 8.96
CA GLY A 195 3.52 -10.13 9.55
C GLY A 195 3.13 -11.14 10.63
N ARG A 196 2.23 -10.78 11.54
CA ARG A 196 1.70 -11.71 12.57
C ARG A 196 0.89 -12.86 11.98
N ALA A 197 0.27 -12.69 10.81
CA ALA A 197 -0.41 -13.75 10.06
C ALA A 197 0.55 -14.60 9.20
N GLY A 198 1.87 -14.38 9.31
CA GLY A 198 2.90 -15.09 8.55
C GLY A 198 2.93 -14.71 7.07
N ILE A 199 2.47 -13.50 6.72
CA ILE A 199 2.46 -12.97 5.35
C ILE A 199 3.62 -12.00 5.20
N SER A 200 4.57 -12.34 4.35
CA SER A 200 5.72 -11.48 4.07
C SER A 200 5.31 -10.34 3.14
N VAL A 201 5.52 -9.10 3.58
CA VAL A 201 5.44 -7.91 2.72
C VAL A 201 6.79 -7.73 2.03
N GLN A 202 6.78 -7.73 0.71
CA GLN A 202 7.97 -7.55 -0.12
C GLN A 202 7.96 -6.16 -0.76
N VAL A 203 9.14 -5.62 -1.08
CA VAL A 203 9.27 -4.45 -1.95
C VAL A 203 10.16 -4.76 -3.15
N ASP A 204 9.87 -4.13 -4.28
CA ASP A 204 10.71 -4.20 -5.47
C ASP A 204 11.58 -2.93 -5.59
N PRO A 205 12.92 -3.03 -5.46
CA PRO A 205 13.82 -1.87 -5.55
C PRO A 205 13.87 -1.24 -6.95
N THR A 206 13.38 -1.95 -7.98
CA THR A 206 13.36 -1.47 -9.37
C THR A 206 12.09 -0.69 -9.70
N VAL A 207 11.05 -0.81 -8.88
CA VAL A 207 9.79 -0.07 -9.03
C VAL A 207 9.80 1.14 -8.09
N VAL A 208 10.41 2.24 -8.55
CA VAL A 208 10.46 3.51 -7.81
C VAL A 208 9.51 4.53 -8.45
N LEU A 209 8.48 4.91 -7.70
CA LEU A 209 7.40 5.80 -8.14
C LEU A 209 7.64 7.25 -7.73
N GLY A 210 6.99 8.17 -8.45
CA GLY A 210 6.91 9.57 -8.04
C GLY A 210 5.86 9.77 -6.94
N HIS A 211 6.12 10.69 -6.02
CA HIS A 211 5.21 11.09 -4.95
C HIS A 211 4.95 12.59 -5.08
N GLU A 212 3.75 12.95 -5.52
CA GLU A 212 3.35 14.32 -5.78
C GLU A 212 3.07 15.06 -4.47
N LYS A 213 3.64 16.25 -4.33
CA LYS A 213 3.37 17.17 -3.22
C LYS A 213 3.05 18.55 -3.75
N SER A 214 2.02 19.18 -3.20
CA SER A 214 1.59 20.52 -3.60
C SER A 214 2.18 21.59 -2.67
N ARG A 215 2.32 22.80 -3.21
CA ARG A 215 2.71 24.00 -2.46
C ARG A 215 1.66 25.07 -2.69
N VAL A 216 1.30 25.78 -1.63
CA VAL A 216 0.42 26.95 -1.69
C VAL A 216 1.25 28.18 -2.07
N LEU A 217 0.77 28.95 -3.04
CA LEU A 217 1.34 30.25 -3.41
C LEU A 217 0.58 31.36 -2.69
N LEU A 218 1.32 32.29 -2.08
CA LEU A 218 0.79 33.50 -1.46
C LEU A 218 1.40 34.72 -2.18
N PRO A 219 0.70 35.86 -2.25
CA PRO A 219 1.18 37.09 -2.88
C PRO A 219 2.47 37.65 -2.27
#